data_AF-A0A426X8A2-F1
#
_entry.id   AF-A0A426X8A2-F1
#
_cell.length_a   1.000
_cell.length_b   1.000
_cell.length_c   1.000
_cell.angle_alpha   90.00
_cell.angle_beta   90.00
_cell.angle_gamma   90.00
#
_symmetry.space_group_name_H-M   'P 1'
#
loop_
_entity.id
_entity.type
_entity.pdbx_description
1 polymer ?
#
loop_
_entity_poly.entity_id
_entity_poly.type
_entity_poly.pdbx_seq_one_letter_code
_entity_poly.pdbx_strand_id
1 'polypeptide(L)'
;PEGGGAWRDVMYKGMVSELFVPYMDPGEGWYFKTYMDAGEYGMGTNAFPLLRLNDCPRNAIYMDAVFAAADGTPFVRPDVVCVFERYEGDVAWRHTENPLFGYDVSIVLSSSSLHKLDLLGRKTQITTFQIREARPKVTLVARMVASVGNYDYTVDWEFQMDGLIRAKVGLRHMGAQKDQAEQKKPKQLMFV
;
A
#
# COMPACT_ATOMS: atom_id res chain seq x y z
N PRO A 1 -2.69 4.55 -26.06
CA PRO A 1 -1.57 4.68 -25.08
C PRO A 1 -0.35 3.90 -25.60
N GLU A 2 0.85 4.48 -25.49
CA GLU A 2 2.07 4.13 -26.26
C GLU A 2 2.76 2.79 -25.87
N GLY A 3 2.00 1.71 -25.88
CA GLY A 3 2.47 0.34 -25.80
C GLY A 3 1.28 -0.54 -26.16
N GLY A 4 1.37 -1.30 -27.25
CA GLY A 4 0.27 -2.09 -27.83
C GLY A 4 -0.24 -3.26 -26.98
N GLY A 5 -0.39 -3.08 -25.67
CA GLY A 5 -0.97 -4.03 -24.74
C GLY A 5 -2.49 -3.92 -24.70
N ALA A 6 -3.17 -5.07 -24.60
CA ALA A 6 -4.61 -5.13 -24.36
C ALA A 6 -4.94 -4.76 -22.91
N TRP A 7 -6.00 -3.99 -22.71
CA TRP A 7 -6.57 -3.73 -21.39
C TRP A 7 -7.12 -5.03 -20.78
N ARG A 8 -6.91 -5.23 -19.48
CA ARG A 8 -7.39 -6.40 -18.74
C ARG A 8 -8.14 -5.92 -17.51
N ASP A 9 -9.40 -6.33 -17.39
CA ASP A 9 -10.19 -6.03 -16.21
C ASP A 9 -9.70 -6.88 -15.03
N VAL A 10 -9.54 -6.24 -13.87
CA VAL A 10 -9.06 -6.88 -12.63
C VAL A 10 -10.11 -6.81 -11.53
N MET A 11 -10.64 -5.62 -11.26
CA MET A 11 -11.63 -5.39 -10.22
C MET A 11 -12.65 -4.36 -10.71
N TYR A 12 -13.92 -4.73 -10.71
CA TYR A 12 -15.00 -3.81 -11.08
C TYR A 12 -15.33 -2.82 -9.96
N LYS A 13 -15.43 -3.31 -8.71
CA LYS A 13 -15.73 -2.50 -7.53
C LYS A 13 -15.12 -3.13 -6.28
N GLY A 14 -14.40 -2.33 -5.50
CA GLY A 14 -13.87 -2.70 -4.19
C GLY A 14 -14.21 -1.61 -3.18
N MET A 15 -14.74 -2.00 -2.03
CA MET A 15 -15.09 -1.09 -0.93
C MET A 15 -15.16 -1.86 0.39
N VAL A 16 -15.00 -1.16 1.50
CA VAL A 16 -15.33 -1.70 2.82
C VAL A 16 -16.85 -1.62 2.97
N SER A 17 -17.52 -2.77 2.92
CA SER A 17 -18.99 -2.86 3.03
C SER A 17 -19.47 -2.57 4.44
N GLU A 18 -18.85 -3.23 5.42
CA GLU A 18 -19.25 -3.15 6.83
C GLU A 18 -18.07 -3.38 7.77
N LEU A 19 -18.22 -2.87 8.99
CA LEU A 19 -17.28 -3.07 10.08
C LEU A 19 -18.01 -3.36 11.38
N PHE A 20 -17.82 -4.58 11.89
CA PHE A 20 -18.48 -5.03 13.11
C PHE A 20 -17.54 -4.94 14.31
N VAL A 21 -17.97 -4.19 15.33
CA VAL A 21 -17.18 -3.90 16.55
C VAL A 21 -17.95 -4.31 17.81
N PRO A 22 -17.95 -5.61 18.16
CA PRO A 22 -18.58 -6.09 19.38
C PRO A 22 -17.72 -5.82 20.62
N TYR A 23 -18.33 -5.20 21.64
CA TYR A 23 -17.78 -5.15 22.98
C TYR A 23 -18.10 -6.46 23.72
N MET A 24 -17.08 -7.15 24.22
CA MET A 24 -17.24 -8.44 24.94
C MET A 24 -17.46 -8.28 26.46
N ASP A 25 -18.17 -7.23 26.85
CA ASP A 25 -18.54 -6.99 28.25
C ASP A 25 -20.04 -7.22 28.44
N PRO A 26 -20.47 -8.28 29.16
CA PRO A 26 -21.88 -8.59 29.37
C PRO A 26 -22.57 -7.69 30.40
N GLY A 27 -21.87 -6.72 31.01
CA GLY A 27 -22.48 -5.79 31.96
C GLY A 27 -23.62 -4.97 31.33
N GLU A 28 -24.59 -4.55 32.15
CA GLU A 28 -25.83 -3.86 31.72
C GLU A 28 -25.58 -2.60 30.86
N GLY A 29 -24.45 -1.91 31.06
CA GLY A 29 -24.07 -0.72 30.26
C GLY A 29 -23.26 -1.00 28.98
N TRP A 30 -22.94 -2.27 28.69
CA TRP A 30 -22.03 -2.65 27.60
C TRP A 30 -22.54 -3.79 26.72
N TYR A 31 -23.50 -4.61 27.18
CA TYR A 31 -23.97 -5.78 26.43
C TYR A 31 -24.54 -5.45 25.04
N PHE A 32 -25.10 -4.25 24.86
CA PHE A 32 -25.70 -3.80 23.60
C PHE A 32 -24.72 -3.05 22.68
N LYS A 33 -23.47 -2.85 23.10
CA LYS A 33 -22.46 -2.11 22.31
C LYS A 33 -21.83 -3.02 21.27
N THR A 34 -22.53 -3.21 20.17
CA THR A 34 -22.08 -4.00 19.02
C THR A 34 -22.24 -3.19 17.75
N TYR A 35 -21.31 -2.27 17.50
CA TYR A 35 -21.45 -1.28 16.42
C TYR A 35 -21.27 -1.92 15.04
N MET A 36 -22.05 -1.43 14.10
CA MET A 36 -21.91 -1.68 12.66
C MET A 36 -21.54 -0.35 12.00
N ASP A 37 -20.27 0.01 12.00
CA ASP A 37 -19.85 1.41 11.79
C ASP A 37 -20.23 1.95 10.41
N ALA A 38 -20.13 1.13 9.36
CA ALA A 38 -20.45 1.57 8.02
C ALA A 38 -21.96 1.71 7.83
N GLY A 39 -22.75 0.77 8.36
CA GLY A 39 -24.21 0.78 8.27
C GLY A 39 -24.89 1.80 9.19
N GLU A 40 -24.36 2.02 10.40
CA GLU A 40 -24.98 2.88 11.41
C GLU A 40 -24.54 4.34 11.29
N TYR A 41 -23.25 4.59 11.02
CA TYR A 41 -22.69 5.95 11.03
C TYR A 41 -22.21 6.41 9.65
N GLY A 42 -21.84 5.47 8.77
CA GLY A 42 -21.34 5.75 7.44
C GLY A 42 -19.85 6.08 7.42
N MET A 43 -19.06 5.28 6.71
CA MET A 43 -17.60 5.47 6.68
C MET A 43 -17.18 6.76 5.94
N GLY A 44 -17.91 7.13 4.88
CA GLY A 44 -17.64 8.35 4.12
C GLY A 44 -18.07 9.63 4.86
N THR A 45 -19.25 9.62 5.49
CA THR A 45 -19.76 10.75 6.28
C THR A 45 -18.87 11.05 7.49
N ASN A 46 -18.21 10.03 8.04
CA ASN A 46 -17.21 10.16 9.12
C ASN A 46 -15.77 10.29 8.63
N ALA A 47 -15.51 10.44 7.33
CA ALA A 47 -14.18 10.69 6.81
C ALA A 47 -13.81 12.17 6.98
N PHE A 48 -12.82 12.49 7.81
CA PHE A 48 -12.42 13.87 8.11
C PHE A 48 -11.26 14.35 7.20
N PRO A 49 -11.08 15.68 7.05
CA PRO A 49 -9.97 16.23 6.28
C PRO A 49 -8.62 15.74 6.81
N LEU A 50 -7.82 15.16 5.92
CA LEU A 50 -6.51 14.61 6.25
C LEU A 50 -5.51 15.72 6.54
N LEU A 51 -4.74 15.55 7.61
CA LEU A 51 -3.67 16.48 7.97
C LEU A 51 -2.46 16.27 7.05
N ARG A 52 -2.16 17.31 6.27
CA ARG A 52 -1.01 17.32 5.35
C ARG A 52 0.29 17.05 6.10
N LEU A 53 1.16 16.25 5.50
CA LEU A 53 2.46 15.79 6.07
C LEU A 53 2.38 14.86 7.27
N ASN A 54 1.26 14.84 8.00
CA ASN A 54 1.09 13.99 9.18
C ASN A 54 0.40 12.66 8.80
N ASP A 55 -0.70 12.75 8.05
CA ASP A 55 -1.46 11.58 7.60
C ASP A 55 -0.95 11.06 6.24
N CYS A 56 -0.45 11.94 5.37
CA CYS A 56 0.07 11.58 4.06
C CYS A 56 1.39 12.33 3.76
N PRO A 57 2.30 11.75 2.95
CA PRO A 57 3.60 12.35 2.65
C PRO A 57 3.47 13.59 1.75
N ARG A 58 4.58 14.33 1.61
CA ARG A 58 4.64 15.61 0.87
C ARG A 58 4.23 15.49 -0.61
N ASN A 59 4.48 14.35 -1.24
CA ASN A 59 4.13 14.07 -2.64
C ASN A 59 2.67 13.63 -2.83
N ALA A 60 1.82 13.74 -1.79
CA ALA A 60 0.43 13.39 -1.88
C ALA A 60 -0.41 14.44 -2.60
N ILE A 61 -1.32 13.95 -3.44
CA ILE A 61 -2.40 14.72 -4.05
C ILE A 61 -3.66 14.45 -3.23
N TYR A 62 -4.43 15.50 -2.96
CA TYR A 62 -5.65 15.41 -2.15
C TYR A 62 -6.88 15.57 -3.03
N MET A 63 -7.95 14.90 -2.64
CA MET A 63 -9.25 14.92 -3.31
C MET A 63 -10.33 15.23 -2.29
N ASP A 64 -11.20 16.16 -2.69
CA ASP A 64 -12.36 16.58 -1.92
C ASP A 64 -13.53 15.62 -2.18
N ALA A 65 -14.45 15.53 -1.24
CA ALA A 65 -15.68 14.74 -1.38
C ALA A 65 -16.91 15.61 -1.08
N VAL A 66 -17.99 15.36 -1.82
CA VAL A 66 -19.28 16.03 -1.62
C VAL A 66 -20.23 15.07 -0.92
N PHE A 67 -20.85 15.53 0.17
CA PHE A 67 -21.80 14.77 0.98
C PHE A 67 -23.14 15.48 1.06
N ALA A 68 -24.19 14.76 1.40
CA ALA A 68 -25.51 15.32 1.70
C ALA A 68 -25.69 15.45 3.21
N ALA A 69 -26.09 16.63 3.68
CA ALA A 69 -26.50 16.83 5.07
C ALA A 69 -27.88 16.22 5.34
N ALA A 70 -28.30 16.22 6.61
CA ALA A 70 -29.59 15.63 7.02
C ALA A 70 -30.82 16.31 6.38
N ASP A 71 -30.68 17.58 5.98
CA ASP A 71 -31.68 18.35 5.25
C ASP A 71 -31.57 18.18 3.71
N GLY A 72 -30.63 17.35 3.25
CA GLY A 72 -30.33 17.13 1.83
C GLY A 72 -29.42 18.17 1.20
N THR A 73 -28.94 19.17 1.96
CA THR A 73 -28.03 20.18 1.39
C THR A 73 -26.67 19.56 1.08
N PRO A 74 -26.11 19.80 -0.13
CA PRO A 74 -24.78 19.31 -0.46
C PRO A 74 -23.71 20.16 0.26
N PHE A 75 -22.77 19.49 0.92
CA PHE A 75 -21.60 20.15 1.51
C PHE A 75 -20.32 19.46 1.04
N VAL A 76 -19.28 20.27 0.82
CA VAL A 76 -17.96 19.77 0.41
C VAL A 76 -17.10 19.62 1.65
N ARG A 77 -16.43 18.48 1.76
CA ARG A 77 -15.37 18.26 2.73
C ARG A 77 -14.05 18.16 1.99
N PRO A 78 -13.08 19.03 2.30
CA PRO A 78 -11.80 19.04 1.60
C PRO A 78 -10.89 17.92 2.10
N ASP A 79 -9.91 17.54 1.28
CA ASP A 79 -8.79 16.67 1.65
C ASP A 79 -9.20 15.32 2.28
N VAL A 80 -10.31 14.73 1.82
CA VAL A 80 -10.88 13.49 2.40
C VAL A 80 -10.15 12.23 1.95
N VAL A 81 -9.61 12.25 0.73
CA VAL A 81 -8.78 11.16 0.19
C VAL A 81 -7.44 11.73 -0.23
N CYS A 82 -6.35 11.04 0.09
CA CYS A 82 -5.03 11.36 -0.43
C CYS A 82 -4.50 10.21 -1.28
N VAL A 83 -3.83 10.55 -2.40
CA VAL A 83 -3.18 9.60 -3.30
C VAL A 83 -1.71 9.94 -3.40
N PHE A 84 -0.85 8.96 -3.15
CA PHE A 84 0.59 9.16 -3.17
C PHE A 84 1.35 7.91 -3.58
N GLU A 85 2.55 8.11 -4.07
CA GLU A 85 3.51 7.02 -4.29
C GLU A 85 4.32 6.78 -3.01
N ARG A 86 4.42 5.51 -2.62
CA ARG A 86 5.22 5.06 -1.49
C ARG A 86 6.48 4.35 -1.99
N TYR A 87 7.61 4.84 -1.51
CA TYR A 87 8.94 4.31 -1.75
C TYR A 87 9.46 3.65 -0.46
N GLU A 88 9.16 2.37 -0.25
CA GLU A 88 9.56 1.64 0.97
C GLU A 88 11.04 1.23 0.98
N GLY A 89 11.78 1.49 -0.10
CA GLY A 89 13.15 0.98 -0.29
C GLY A 89 13.19 -0.50 -0.63
N ASP A 90 12.03 -1.13 -0.77
CA ASP A 90 11.91 -2.52 -1.17
C ASP A 90 12.35 -2.73 -2.62
N VAL A 91 12.91 -3.91 -2.85
CA VAL A 91 13.35 -4.34 -4.19
C VAL A 91 12.20 -5.10 -4.83
N ALA A 92 11.72 -4.64 -6.00
CA ALA A 92 10.66 -5.30 -6.75
C ALA A 92 11.11 -6.70 -7.19
N TRP A 93 12.33 -6.77 -7.73
CA TRP A 93 13.03 -8.01 -8.00
C TRP A 93 14.53 -7.73 -8.12
N ARG A 94 15.34 -8.72 -7.79
CA ARG A 94 16.78 -8.70 -8.02
C ARG A 94 17.24 -10.04 -8.57
N HIS A 95 18.15 -9.99 -9.54
CA HIS A 95 18.90 -11.13 -10.00
C HIS A 95 20.40 -10.84 -9.89
N THR A 96 21.15 -11.85 -9.50
CA THR A 96 22.60 -11.79 -9.52
C THR A 96 23.07 -13.07 -10.15
N GLU A 97 23.49 -12.96 -11.42
CA GLU A 97 24.08 -14.09 -12.10
C GLU A 97 25.50 -14.26 -11.56
N ASN A 98 25.77 -15.42 -10.99
CA ASN A 98 27.12 -15.85 -10.71
C ASN A 98 27.50 -16.82 -11.83
N PRO A 99 28.56 -16.57 -12.62
CA PRO A 99 29.02 -17.54 -13.58
C PRO A 99 29.42 -18.82 -12.83
N LEU A 100 28.50 -19.78 -12.83
CA LEU A 100 28.70 -21.07 -12.21
C LEU A 100 29.92 -21.72 -12.85
N PHE A 101 30.85 -22.12 -11.99
CA PHE A 101 32.03 -22.93 -12.28
C PHE A 101 33.28 -22.25 -12.85
N GLY A 102 33.49 -20.94 -12.68
CA GLY A 102 34.83 -20.36 -12.96
C GLY A 102 35.35 -20.58 -14.39
N TYR A 103 34.45 -20.89 -15.33
CA TYR A 103 34.77 -21.02 -16.75
C TYR A 103 34.56 -19.66 -17.41
N ASP A 104 35.65 -19.14 -17.99
CA ASP A 104 35.62 -18.01 -18.90
C ASP A 104 34.79 -18.39 -20.14
N VAL A 105 33.55 -17.90 -20.23
CA VAL A 105 32.80 -17.95 -21.49
C VAL A 105 33.43 -16.92 -22.43
N SER A 106 34.46 -17.37 -23.14
CA SER A 106 35.10 -16.62 -24.21
C SER A 106 34.20 -16.68 -25.44
N ILE A 107 33.31 -15.69 -25.57
CA ILE A 107 32.61 -15.45 -26.84
C ILE A 107 33.67 -14.95 -27.81
N VAL A 108 34.18 -15.86 -28.65
CA VAL A 108 35.06 -15.50 -29.76
C VAL A 108 34.21 -14.78 -30.80
N LEU A 109 34.16 -13.45 -30.72
CA LEU A 109 33.71 -12.64 -31.85
C LEU A 109 34.74 -12.85 -32.96
N SER A 110 34.39 -13.69 -33.92
CA SER A 110 35.10 -13.86 -35.19
C SER A 110 35.02 -12.53 -35.97
N SER A 111 35.82 -11.55 -35.58
CA SER A 111 36.17 -10.44 -36.47
C SER A 111 37.35 -10.90 -37.30
N SER A 112 37.07 -11.18 -38.56
CA SER A 112 37.98 -11.65 -39.62
C SER A 112 39.00 -10.60 -40.06
N SER A 113 39.61 -9.89 -39.12
CA SER A 113 40.73 -8.99 -39.38
C SER A 113 41.49 -8.70 -38.10
N LEU A 114 42.67 -9.30 -37.97
CA LEU A 114 43.93 -8.59 -37.69
C LEU A 114 45.07 -9.61 -37.59
N HIS A 115 45.87 -9.65 -38.65
CA HIS A 115 47.22 -10.18 -38.60
C HIS A 115 48.06 -9.33 -37.62
N LYS A 116 48.44 -9.91 -36.48
CA LYS A 116 49.77 -9.73 -35.86
C LYS A 116 49.91 -10.68 -34.66
N LEU A 117 50.85 -11.62 -34.77
CA LEU A 117 51.41 -12.32 -33.62
C LEU A 117 52.06 -11.27 -32.71
N ASP A 118 51.51 -11.07 -31.52
CA ASP A 118 52.26 -10.46 -30.42
C ASP A 118 52.90 -11.60 -29.59
N LEU A 119 54.21 -11.73 -29.74
CA LEU A 119 55.13 -12.68 -29.08
C LEU A 119 55.47 -12.28 -27.64
N LEU A 120 54.48 -11.79 -26.89
CA LEU A 120 54.57 -11.54 -25.45
C LEU A 120 53.30 -12.12 -24.84
N GLY A 121 53.43 -13.16 -24.02
CA GLY A 121 52.34 -13.91 -23.38
C GLY A 121 51.47 -13.10 -22.43
N ARG A 122 50.88 -12.00 -22.90
CA ARG A 122 49.91 -11.17 -22.20
C ARG A 122 48.54 -11.76 -22.51
N LYS A 123 48.09 -12.70 -21.66
CA LYS A 123 46.67 -13.09 -21.63
C LYS A 123 45.85 -11.80 -21.55
N THR A 124 45.12 -11.47 -22.59
CA THR A 124 44.07 -10.44 -22.52
C THR A 124 43.06 -10.94 -21.49
N GLN A 125 43.16 -10.40 -20.29
CA GLN A 125 42.24 -10.69 -19.19
C GLN A 125 40.89 -10.08 -19.56
N ILE A 126 40.01 -10.88 -20.16
CA ILE A 126 38.63 -10.48 -20.39
C ILE A 126 37.96 -10.52 -19.02
N THR A 127 37.66 -9.34 -18.49
CA THR A 127 36.97 -9.16 -17.22
C THR A 127 35.69 -9.99 -17.19
N THR A 128 35.60 -10.89 -16.21
CA THR A 128 34.38 -11.63 -15.84
C THR A 128 33.24 -10.62 -15.68
N PHE A 129 32.26 -10.63 -16.58
CA PHE A 129 31.11 -9.72 -16.46
C PHE A 129 30.20 -10.23 -15.34
N GLN A 130 30.25 -9.60 -14.17
CA GLN A 130 29.21 -9.80 -13.15
C GLN A 130 27.93 -9.09 -13.61
N ILE A 131 26.89 -9.86 -13.93
CA ILE A 131 25.56 -9.31 -14.24
C ILE A 131 24.76 -9.23 -12.95
N ARG A 132 24.50 -7.99 -12.51
CA ARG A 132 23.64 -7.69 -11.36
C ARG A 132 22.53 -6.75 -11.82
N GLU A 133 21.29 -7.15 -11.61
CA GLU A 133 20.13 -6.30 -11.85
C GLU A 133 19.25 -6.26 -10.62
N ALA A 134 18.82 -5.06 -10.24
CA ALA A 134 17.84 -4.82 -9.20
C ALA A 134 16.94 -3.68 -9.63
N ARG A 135 15.63 -3.81 -9.38
CA ARG A 135 14.66 -2.75 -9.65
C ARG A 135 13.95 -2.35 -8.35
N PRO A 136 13.81 -1.05 -8.05
CA PRO A 136 13.08 -0.61 -6.86
C PRO A 136 11.59 -0.89 -7.01
N LYS A 137 10.90 -1.12 -5.90
CA LYS A 137 9.44 -1.26 -5.83
C LYS A 137 8.80 0.08 -5.50
N VAL A 138 7.81 0.49 -6.30
CA VAL A 138 6.95 1.65 -6.06
C VAL A 138 5.53 1.15 -5.88
N THR A 139 4.82 1.70 -4.90
CA THR A 139 3.42 1.35 -4.61
C THR A 139 2.58 2.62 -4.66
N LEU A 140 1.48 2.61 -5.40
CA LEU A 140 0.50 3.68 -5.36
C LEU A 140 -0.47 3.42 -4.21
N VAL A 141 -0.66 4.40 -3.32
CA VAL A 141 -1.53 4.30 -2.16
C VAL A 141 -2.64 5.34 -2.26
N ALA A 142 -3.89 4.90 -2.16
CA ALA A 142 -5.04 5.75 -1.94
C ALA A 142 -5.53 5.56 -0.50
N ARG A 143 -5.49 6.62 0.31
CA ARG A 143 -5.78 6.59 1.75
C ARG A 143 -6.99 7.46 2.07
N MET A 144 -7.85 6.94 2.95
CA MET A 144 -8.94 7.65 3.60
C MET A 144 -8.86 7.38 5.10
N VAL A 145 -9.16 8.37 5.94
CA VAL A 145 -9.29 8.18 7.39
C VAL A 145 -10.69 8.56 7.83
N ALA A 146 -11.34 7.66 8.57
CA ALA A 146 -12.68 7.87 9.11
C ALA A 146 -12.69 7.69 10.63
N SER A 147 -13.32 8.63 11.33
CA SER A 147 -13.36 8.66 12.78
C SER A 147 -14.76 8.36 13.27
N VAL A 148 -14.96 7.19 13.90
CA VAL A 148 -16.26 6.80 14.47
C VAL A 148 -16.11 6.70 15.99
N GLY A 149 -16.72 7.65 16.69
CA GLY A 149 -16.61 7.77 18.14
C GLY A 149 -15.16 7.94 18.58
N ASN A 150 -14.60 6.89 19.18
CA ASN A 150 -13.27 6.87 19.77
C ASN A 150 -12.23 6.05 18.96
N TYR A 151 -12.56 5.76 17.70
CA TYR A 151 -11.70 5.03 16.76
C TYR A 151 -11.42 5.86 15.52
N ASP A 152 -10.18 5.80 15.07
CA ASP A 152 -9.76 6.29 13.77
C ASP A 152 -9.39 5.09 12.89
N TYR A 153 -10.15 4.91 11.82
CA TYR A 153 -9.96 3.89 10.81
C TYR A 153 -9.16 4.47 9.65
N THR A 154 -7.98 3.94 9.39
CA THR A 154 -7.20 4.26 8.19
C THR A 154 -7.43 3.19 7.13
N VAL A 155 -8.10 3.53 6.03
CA VAL A 155 -8.36 2.63 4.92
C VAL A 155 -7.38 2.95 3.79
N ASP A 156 -6.46 2.03 3.51
CA ASP A 156 -5.45 2.14 2.46
C ASP A 156 -5.71 1.12 1.35
N TRP A 157 -5.80 1.60 0.11
CA TRP A 157 -5.73 0.79 -1.10
C TRP A 157 -4.35 0.93 -1.71
N GLU A 158 -3.60 -0.17 -1.74
CA GLU A 158 -2.25 -0.22 -2.28
C GLU A 158 -2.23 -0.98 -3.59
N PHE A 159 -1.72 -0.33 -4.64
CA PHE A 159 -1.53 -0.90 -5.97
C PHE A 159 -0.04 -1.04 -6.23
N GLN A 160 0.41 -2.27 -6.44
CA GLN A 160 1.81 -2.60 -6.63
C GLN A 160 2.11 -2.87 -8.11
N MET A 161 3.35 -2.60 -8.54
CA MET A 161 3.78 -2.78 -9.94
C MET A 161 3.78 -4.24 -10.41
N ASP A 162 3.75 -5.21 -9.49
CA ASP A 162 3.62 -6.64 -9.77
C ASP A 162 2.17 -7.07 -10.05
N GLY A 163 1.21 -6.12 -10.00
CA GLY A 163 -0.22 -6.36 -10.20
C GLY A 163 -0.98 -6.70 -8.92
N LEU A 164 -0.32 -6.74 -7.76
CA LEU A 164 -0.99 -7.00 -6.49
C LEU A 164 -1.76 -5.76 -6.01
N ILE A 165 -3.02 -5.99 -5.62
CA ILE A 165 -3.86 -5.01 -4.95
C ILE A 165 -3.99 -5.43 -3.49
N ARG A 166 -3.67 -4.55 -2.54
CA ARG A 166 -3.87 -4.79 -1.10
C ARG A 166 -4.83 -3.76 -0.52
N ALA A 167 -5.91 -4.24 0.08
CA ALA A 167 -6.74 -3.43 0.96
C ALA A 167 -6.25 -3.61 2.40
N LYS A 168 -5.89 -2.51 3.06
CA LYS A 168 -5.48 -2.50 4.47
C LYS A 168 -6.42 -1.59 5.25
N VAL A 169 -6.82 -2.06 6.43
CA VAL A 169 -7.54 -1.23 7.39
C VAL A 169 -6.72 -1.18 8.67
N GLY A 170 -6.20 0.00 8.98
CA GLY A 170 -5.51 0.33 10.21
C GLY A 170 -6.48 0.86 11.24
N LEU A 171 -6.22 0.55 12.51
CA LEU A 171 -6.99 0.99 13.66
C LEU A 171 -6.09 1.79 14.58
N ARG A 172 -6.48 3.03 14.88
CA ARG A 172 -5.93 3.81 15.99
C ARG A 172 -7.05 4.07 16.98
N HIS A 173 -6.74 3.95 18.27
CA HIS A 173 -7.72 3.95 19.33
C HIS A 173 -7.29 4.88 20.46
N MET A 174 -8.19 5.76 20.87
CA MET A 174 -8.16 6.30 22.23
C MET A 174 -9.11 5.48 23.10
N GLY A 175 -8.57 4.92 24.18
CA GLY A 175 -9.26 4.12 25.20
C GLY A 175 -10.66 4.65 25.49
N ALA A 176 -11.70 3.85 25.22
CA ALA A 176 -13.01 4.12 25.84
C ALA A 176 -12.84 3.86 27.34
N GLN A 177 -12.83 4.91 28.16
CA GLN A 177 -12.72 4.77 29.61
C GLN A 177 -14.03 4.19 30.16
N LYS A 178 -13.94 3.00 30.75
CA LYS A 178 -14.89 2.52 31.76
C LYS A 178 -14.32 2.96 33.11
N ASP A 179 -15.14 3.58 33.96
CA ASP A 179 -14.71 4.00 35.29
C ASP A 179 -14.10 2.82 36.08
N GLN A 180 -13.09 3.16 36.87
CA GLN A 180 -12.10 2.23 37.43
C GLN A 180 -12.72 1.08 38.24
N ALA A 181 -12.62 -0.15 37.71
CA ALA A 181 -12.50 -1.41 38.46
C ALA A 181 -12.37 -2.63 37.54
N GLU A 182 -12.76 -2.54 36.26
CA GLU A 182 -12.87 -3.73 35.41
C GLU A 182 -12.08 -3.61 34.11
N GLN A 183 -10.99 -4.36 34.14
CA GLN A 183 -9.87 -4.42 33.23
C GLN A 183 -10.26 -4.74 31.78
N LYS A 184 -9.63 -4.00 30.85
CA LYS A 184 -9.34 -4.32 29.43
C LYS A 184 -9.71 -5.75 29.01
N LYS A 185 -10.90 -5.94 28.43
CA LYS A 185 -11.17 -7.12 27.58
C LYS A 185 -10.78 -6.80 26.12
N PRO A 186 -10.18 -7.75 25.39
CA PRO A 186 -9.79 -7.52 24.00
C PRO A 186 -11.03 -7.24 23.16
N LYS A 187 -10.95 -6.18 22.34
CA LYS A 187 -11.97 -5.86 21.34
C LYS A 187 -11.58 -6.56 20.05
N GLN A 188 -12.52 -7.24 19.41
CA GLN A 188 -12.26 -7.96 18.17
C GLN A 188 -12.83 -7.15 17.01
N LEU A 189 -11.97 -6.68 16.10
CA LEU A 189 -12.40 -6.11 14.83
C LEU A 189 -12.71 -7.27 13.88
N MET A 190 -13.92 -7.31 13.34
CA MET A 190 -14.27 -8.25 12.27
C MET A 190 -14.74 -7.50 11.03
N PHE A 191 -14.20 -7.89 9.88
CA PHE A 191 -14.68 -7.45 8.57
C PHE A 191 -15.83 -8.36 8.15
N VAL A 192 -16.97 -7.77 7.82
CA VAL A 192 -18.20 -8.47 7.40
C VAL A 192 -18.48 -8.20 5.92
#